data_AF-A0A377DI29-F1
#
_entry.id   AF-A0A377DI29-F1
#
_cell.length_a   1.000
_cell.length_b   1.000
_cell.length_c   1.000
_cell.angle_alpha   90.00
_cell.angle_beta   90.00
_cell.angle_gamma   90.00
#
_symmetry.space_group_name_H-M   'P 1'
#
loop_
_entity.id
_entity.type
_entity.pdbx_description
1 polymer ?
#
loop_
_entity_poly.entity_id
_entity_poly.type
_entity_poly.pdbx_seq_one_letter_code
_entity_poly.pdbx_strand_id
1 'polypeptide(L)' 'MNTIFSARIMKRLALTTALCTAFISAAHADDLNIKTMIPGVPQIDAESYILIDYNSGKVLAEQNADVRRDPASLTK' A
#
# COMPACT_ATOMS: atom_id res chain seq x y z
N MET A 1 -60.59 9.82 -8.41
CA MET A 1 -59.62 10.47 -7.48
C MET A 1 -58.34 9.64 -7.33
N ASN A 2 -57.86 8.97 -8.39
CA ASN A 2 -56.94 7.82 -8.22
C ASN A 2 -55.57 8.05 -8.91
N THR A 3 -55.50 9.01 -9.86
CA THR A 3 -54.30 9.31 -10.65
C THR A 3 -53.29 10.17 -9.90
N ILE A 4 -53.76 11.08 -9.05
CA ILE A 4 -52.91 11.96 -8.23
C ILE A 4 -52.16 11.17 -7.14
N PHE A 5 -52.80 10.12 -6.59
CA PHE A 5 -52.20 9.24 -5.59
C PHE A 5 -51.06 8.40 -6.20
N SER A 6 -51.29 7.86 -7.40
CA SER A 6 -50.28 7.12 -8.17
C SER A 6 -49.08 8.00 -8.56
N ALA A 7 -49.32 9.24 -8.99
CA ALA A 7 -48.25 10.18 -9.33
C ALA A 7 -47.39 10.60 -8.11
N ARG A 8 -47.98 10.70 -6.91
CA ARG A 8 -47.25 11.00 -5.67
C ARG A 8 -46.39 9.82 -5.23
N ILE A 9 -46.87 8.59 -5.38
CA ILE A 9 -46.12 7.36 -5.08
C ILE A 9 -44.95 7.20 -6.05
N MET A 10 -45.17 7.43 -7.34
CA MET A 10 -44.13 7.31 -8.37
C MET A 10 -42.99 8.32 -8.18
N LYS A 11 -43.32 9.56 -7.79
CA LYS A 11 -42.31 10.59 -7.45
C LYS A 11 -41.49 10.22 -6.22
N ARG A 12 -42.12 9.63 -5.19
CA ARG A 12 -41.41 9.16 -3.99
C ARG A 12 -40.48 8.01 -4.33
N LEU A 13 -40.92 7.07 -5.16
CA LEU A 13 -40.10 5.93 -5.61
C LEU A 13 -38.92 6.37 -6.48
N ALA A 14 -39.12 7.35 -7.37
CA ALA A 14 -38.04 7.93 -8.15
C ALA A 14 -37.02 8.67 -7.27
N LEU A 15 -37.48 9.42 -6.26
CA LEU A 15 -36.62 10.15 -5.33
C LEU A 15 -35.82 9.21 -4.42
N THR A 16 -36.43 8.13 -3.92
CA THR A 16 -35.71 7.14 -3.10
C THR A 16 -34.68 6.38 -3.94
N THR A 17 -35.00 6.04 -5.18
CA THR A 17 -34.06 5.36 -6.08
C THR A 17 -32.88 6.26 -6.42
N ALA A 18 -33.13 7.54 -6.75
CA ALA A 18 -32.08 8.53 -7.00
C ALA A 18 -31.20 8.76 -5.75
N LEU A 19 -31.81 8.79 -4.57
CA LEU A 19 -31.10 8.92 -3.30
C LEU A 19 -30.22 7.69 -3.01
N CYS A 20 -30.73 6.47 -3.22
CA CYS A 20 -29.96 5.24 -3.07
C CYS A 20 -28.77 5.18 -4.04
N THR A 21 -28.93 5.61 -5.30
CA THR A 21 -27.83 5.62 -6.27
C THR A 21 -26.71 6.61 -5.91
N ALA A 22 -27.03 7.72 -5.23
CA ALA A 22 -26.04 8.69 -4.79
C ALA A 22 -25.12 8.16 -3.66
N PHE A 23 -25.57 7.16 -2.89
CA PHE A 23 -24.81 6.57 -1.79
C PHE A 23 -23.88 5.42 -2.20
N ILE A 24 -23.90 4.97 -3.47
CA ILE A 24 -23.08 3.82 -3.93
C ILE A 24 -21.61 4.22 -4.16
N SER A 25 -21.31 5.51 -4.42
CA SER A 25 -19.95 5.96 -4.80
C SER A 25 -19.00 6.28 -3.64
N ALA A 26 -19.32 5.96 -2.39
CA ALA A 26 -18.48 6.31 -1.23
C ALA A 26 -17.47 5.21 -0.82
N ALA A 27 -17.41 4.08 -1.51
CA ALA A 27 -16.54 2.96 -1.16
C ALA A 27 -15.34 2.83 -2.12
N HIS A 28 -14.47 3.84 -2.18
CA HIS A 28 -13.11 3.67 -2.70
C HIS A 28 -12.22 3.27 -1.53
N ALA A 29 -12.02 1.96 -1.33
CA ALA A 29 -10.93 1.49 -0.49
C ALA A 29 -9.64 1.61 -1.31
N ASP A 30 -8.77 2.54 -0.93
CA ASP A 30 -7.38 2.50 -1.38
C ASP A 30 -6.78 1.19 -0.84
N ASP A 31 -6.62 0.21 -1.74
CA ASP A 31 -5.93 -1.03 -1.44
C ASP A 31 -4.47 -0.65 -1.21
N LEU A 32 -4.10 -0.46 0.07
CA LEU A 32 -2.72 -0.35 0.49
C LEU A 32 -2.06 -1.66 0.07
N ASN A 33 -1.44 -1.68 -1.10
CA ASN A 33 -0.78 -2.84 -1.66
C ASN A 33 0.51 -3.12 -0.85
N ILE A 34 0.34 -3.63 0.37
CA ILE A 34 1.40 -4.03 1.30
C ILE A 34 2.26 -5.12 0.67
N LYS A 35 1.71 -5.89 -0.29
CA LYS A 35 2.45 -6.94 -0.99
C LYS A 35 3.57 -6.41 -1.88
N THR A 36 3.50 -5.16 -2.33
CA THR A 36 4.54 -4.53 -3.16
C THR A 36 5.36 -3.48 -2.40
N MET A 37 5.17 -3.34 -1.09
CA MET A 37 5.97 -2.40 -0.29
C MET A 37 7.43 -2.86 -0.25
N ILE A 38 8.34 -2.02 -0.73
CA ILE A 38 9.77 -2.19 -0.52
C ILE A 38 10.09 -1.50 0.82
N PRO A 39 10.59 -2.23 1.83
CA PRO A 39 10.94 -1.61 3.10
C PRO A 39 12.13 -0.66 2.94
N GLY A 40 12.09 0.46 3.65
CA GLY A 40 13.26 1.32 3.79
C GLY A 40 14.36 0.60 4.59
N VAL A 41 15.61 0.78 4.19
CA VAL A 41 16.77 0.24 4.92
C VAL A 41 16.99 1.10 6.19
N PRO A 42 17.18 0.49 7.38
CA PRO A 42 17.47 1.26 8.59
C PRO A 42 18.83 1.95 8.50
N GLN A 43 18.97 3.09 9.19
CA GLN A 43 20.27 3.73 9.34
C GLN A 43 21.12 2.91 10.30
N ILE A 44 22.33 2.54 9.87
CA ILE A 44 23.32 1.81 10.67
C ILE A 44 24.47 2.77 10.97
N ASP A 45 24.88 2.84 12.23
CA ASP A 45 26.03 3.64 12.67
C ASP A 45 27.34 2.87 12.39
N ALA A 46 27.68 2.77 11.10
CA ALA A 46 28.88 2.11 10.60
C ALA A 46 29.34 2.75 9.29
N GLU A 47 30.63 2.66 8.98
CA GLU A 47 31.19 3.22 7.73
C GLU A 47 30.79 2.41 6.49
N SER A 48 30.57 1.10 6.65
CA SER A 48 30.16 0.17 5.59
C SER A 48 29.45 -1.06 6.17
N TYR A 49 28.46 -1.58 5.47
CA TYR A 49 27.80 -2.86 5.80
C TYR A 49 27.21 -3.54 4.57
N ILE A 50 26.95 -4.84 4.70
CA ILE A 50 26.21 -5.64 3.72
C ILE A 50 25.35 -6.68 4.47
N LEU A 51 24.11 -6.87 4.02
CA LEU A 51 23.20 -7.92 4.47
C LEU A 51 22.81 -8.79 3.26
N ILE A 52 23.12 -10.07 3.33
CA ILE A 52 22.95 -11.01 2.21
C ILE A 52 22.14 -12.21 2.68
N ASP A 53 21.22 -12.68 1.83
CA ASP A 53 20.62 -14.00 1.98
C ASP A 53 21.63 -15.11 1.62
N TYR A 54 21.90 -16.02 2.56
CA TYR A 54 22.90 -17.08 2.40
C TYR A 54 22.62 -18.02 1.22
N ASN A 55 21.35 -18.39 0.99
CA ASN A 55 21.01 -19.43 0.01
C ASN A 55 21.05 -18.92 -1.44
N SER A 56 20.55 -17.70 -1.66
CA SER A 56 20.45 -17.10 -2.99
C SER A 56 21.60 -16.17 -3.34
N GLY A 57 22.39 -15.73 -2.35
CA GLY A 57 23.40 -14.68 -2.51
C GLY A 57 22.80 -13.29 -2.76
N LYS A 58 21.49 -13.11 -2.58
CA LYS A 58 20.82 -11.83 -2.84
C LYS A 58 21.19 -10.80 -1.77
N VAL A 59 21.67 -9.65 -2.21
CA VAL A 59 21.89 -8.48 -1.34
C VAL A 59 20.53 -7.87 -0.97
N LEU A 60 20.28 -7.76 0.33
CA LEU A 60 19.03 -7.24 0.91
C LEU A 60 19.18 -5.77 1.31
N ALA A 61 20.37 -5.38 1.77
CA ALA A 61 20.73 -4.01 2.11
C ALA A 61 22.26 -3.87 2.08
N GLU A 62 22.76 -2.73 1.65
CA GLU A 62 24.18 -2.44 1.66
C GLU A 62 24.45 -0.94 1.75
N GLN A 63 25.60 -0.59 2.32
CA GLN A 63 26.16 0.75 2.26
C GLN A 63 27.68 0.62 2.17
N ASN A 64 28.27 1.20 1.12
CA ASN A 64 29.73 1.19 0.90
C ASN A 64 30.37 -0.22 0.94
N ALA A 65 29.66 -1.27 0.52
CA ALA A 65 30.13 -2.66 0.66
C ALA A 65 31.42 -2.97 -0.12
N ASP A 66 31.62 -2.33 -1.28
CA ASP A 66 32.82 -2.51 -2.12
C ASP A 66 33.96 -1.54 -1.79
N VAL A 67 33.75 -0.62 -0.83
CA VAL A 67 34.79 0.33 -0.42
C VAL A 67 35.86 -0.42 0.37
N ARG A 68 37.11 -0.35 -0.09
CA ARG A 68 38.23 -0.99 0.60
C ARG A 68 38.44 -0.39 1.99
N ARG A 69 38.48 -1.24 3.01
CA ARG A 69 38.75 -0.87 4.41
C ARG A 69 39.76 -1.84 5.04
N ASP A 70 40.29 -1.49 6.21
CA ASP A 70 41.12 -2.40 7.01
C ASP A 70 40.22 -3.51 7.61
N PRO A 71 40.44 -4.80 7.26
CA PRO A 71 39.62 -5.90 7.75
C PRO A 71 39.92 -6.30 9.20
N ALA A 72 41.03 -5.87 9.79
CA ALA A 72 41.51 -6.34 11.09
C ALA A 72 41.40 -7.88 11.23
N SER A 73 40.73 -8.37 12.29
CA SER A 73 40.58 -9.80 12.53
C SER A 73 39.59 -10.51 11.60
N LEU A 74 38.79 -9.81 10.78
CA LEU A 74 37.92 -10.45 9.78
C LEU A 74 38.69 -11.19 8.68
N THR A 75 40.00 -10.96 8.59
CA THR A 75 40.91 -11.69 7.71
C THR A 75 41.07 -13.16 8.10
N LYS A 76 40.88 -13.50 9.38
CA LYS A 76 41.12 -14.84 9.92
C LYS A 76 39.96 -15.77 9.64
#